data_AF-A0D985-F1
#
_entry.id   AF-A0D985-F1
#
_cell.length_a   1.000
_cell.length_b   1.000
_cell.length_c   1.000
_cell.angle_alpha   90.00
_cell.angle_beta   90.00
_cell.angle_gamma   90.00
#
_symmetry.space_group_name_H-M   'P 1'
#
loop_
_entity.id
_entity.type
_entity.pdbx_description
1 polymer ?
#
loop_
_entity_poly.entity_id
_entity_poly.type
_entity_poly.pdbx_seq_one_letter_code
_entity_poly.pdbx_strand_id
1 'polypeptide(L)'
;KQQFLFRKWFKKQEQKSEDMQEQVLAPQEPTYMAQVLLLKLISQASEKAFQAFISKVIHFMGGSGLIWQNIRKAFWPRALGFESLEAQRQIVQLTLELCEYLNAQKQKDIIQLEKDLNRQKYNKRTQDAIRSTIRGFINQSVSNCYIQGMDSISYILLEAFNYDSELSTICLNEIYKKRIVNLPPEEEQVEISEYFGQKLQEKILLYNWTLQYFDPGLSNHLKETDFKCETHIVSWFSTFYAREFNLENVMKIYDYFLISDESFEILLACQIMLELKSTFEIKDSEGMLSCLKNLQNNIQLDNCLQNSLKFSTQLHKTFFILTHQDEEICNQMKEENEYLQERPWEHPLTFKQLQEQQTFSISIHDFQQLLREQKQSFNVLSLDMRSAKDYEQACITGSLFAYYDKKKINNIQLLNYFELRGLVEEQSIYYIVVICDTDKQNVKEIMDYLLKQRIKRLVHLKGGIQAALLDAQDIIKVKQKAVLPPWIKSQIDELKKKNIQ
;
A
#
# COMPACT_ATOMS: atom_id res chain seq x y z
N LYS A 1 -26.78 -22.26 21.56
CA LYS A 1 -27.16 -21.26 22.61
C LYS A 1 -26.14 -20.10 22.71
N GLN A 2 -24.84 -20.36 22.85
CA GLN A 2 -23.80 -19.32 22.94
C GLN A 2 -23.62 -18.48 21.67
N GLN A 3 -23.58 -19.10 20.47
CA GLN A 3 -23.59 -18.39 19.19
C GLN A 3 -24.82 -17.48 18.99
N PHE A 4 -25.98 -17.86 19.53
CA PHE A 4 -27.20 -17.07 19.47
C PHE A 4 -27.11 -15.81 20.34
N LEU A 5 -26.54 -15.92 21.55
CA LEU A 5 -26.30 -14.78 22.43
C LEU A 5 -25.29 -13.78 21.84
N PHE A 6 -24.22 -14.28 21.20
CA PHE A 6 -23.28 -13.42 20.48
C PHE A 6 -23.94 -12.71 19.29
N ARG A 7 -24.67 -13.43 18.43
CA ARG A 7 -25.41 -12.81 17.31
C ARG A 7 -26.42 -11.77 17.80
N LYS A 8 -27.08 -12.00 18.93
CA LYS A 8 -28.03 -11.05 19.55
C LYS A 8 -27.32 -9.82 20.13
N TRP A 9 -26.16 -10.00 20.74
CA TRP A 9 -25.33 -8.89 21.22
C TRP A 9 -24.77 -8.08 20.04
N PHE A 10 -24.24 -8.75 19.01
CA PHE A 10 -23.68 -8.14 17.79
C PHE A 10 -24.72 -7.30 17.05
N LYS A 11 -25.92 -7.86 16.80
CA LYS A 11 -27.04 -7.11 16.20
C LYS A 11 -27.46 -5.89 17.02
N LYS A 12 -27.34 -5.96 18.35
CA LYS A 12 -27.66 -4.85 19.25
C LYS A 12 -26.61 -3.74 19.20
N GLN A 13 -25.37 -4.05 18.81
CA GLN A 13 -24.34 -3.04 18.56
C GLN A 13 -24.48 -2.43 17.16
N GLU A 14 -24.78 -3.24 16.13
CA GLU A 14 -25.09 -2.75 14.77
C GLU A 14 -26.27 -1.75 14.78
N GLN A 15 -27.39 -2.09 15.44
CA GLN A 15 -28.53 -1.17 15.55
C GLN A 15 -28.18 0.13 16.29
N LYS A 16 -27.31 0.07 17.30
CA LYS A 16 -26.85 1.26 18.02
C LYS A 16 -25.93 2.16 17.19
N SER A 17 -25.15 1.60 16.26
CA SER A 17 -24.32 2.41 15.36
C SER A 17 -25.14 3.02 14.22
N GLU A 18 -26.19 2.33 13.76
CA GLU A 18 -27.12 2.85 12.75
C GLU A 18 -28.01 3.98 13.31
N ASP A 19 -28.47 3.86 14.55
CA ASP A 19 -29.36 4.85 15.20
C ASP A 19 -28.62 6.11 15.72
N MET A 20 -27.28 6.14 15.74
CA MET A 20 -26.47 7.26 16.29
C MET A 20 -25.46 7.84 15.29
N GLN A 21 -25.94 8.34 14.14
CA GLN A 21 -25.08 9.03 13.17
C GLN A 21 -24.49 10.39 13.65
N GLU A 22 -24.76 10.86 14.88
CA GLU A 22 -24.26 12.16 15.36
C GLU A 22 -23.39 12.15 16.63
N GLN A 23 -23.13 11.00 17.29
CA GLN A 23 -22.16 10.95 18.39
C GLN A 23 -21.38 9.63 18.40
N VAL A 24 -20.12 9.68 17.97
CA VAL A 24 -19.17 8.56 18.04
C VAL A 24 -18.76 8.35 19.50
N LEU A 25 -19.57 7.61 20.26
CA LEU A 25 -19.13 7.03 21.53
C LEU A 25 -18.25 5.82 21.22
N ALA A 26 -17.02 5.82 21.74
CA ALA A 26 -16.12 4.66 21.64
C ALA A 26 -16.84 3.39 22.14
N PRO A 27 -16.77 2.26 21.41
CA PRO A 27 -17.38 1.01 21.84
C PRO A 27 -16.76 0.59 23.17
N GLN A 28 -17.62 0.36 24.17
CA GLN A 28 -17.19 -0.16 25.46
C GLN A 28 -16.59 -1.55 25.30
N GLU A 29 -15.55 -1.86 26.10
CA GLU A 29 -14.95 -3.19 26.11
C GLU A 29 -16.04 -4.28 26.26
N PRO A 30 -16.02 -5.34 25.44
CA PRO A 30 -16.95 -6.43 25.53
C PRO A 30 -16.78 -7.07 26.90
N THR A 31 -17.90 -7.40 27.52
CA THR A 31 -17.92 -8.17 28.76
C THR A 31 -16.99 -9.38 28.66
N TYR A 32 -16.36 -9.77 29.77
CA TYR A 32 -15.48 -10.94 29.84
C TYR A 32 -16.06 -12.18 29.12
N MET A 33 -17.36 -12.44 29.27
CA MET A 33 -18.05 -13.52 28.56
C MET A 33 -18.07 -13.36 27.04
N ALA A 34 -18.22 -12.14 26.52
CA ALA A 34 -18.14 -11.89 25.09
C ALA A 34 -16.70 -12.07 24.57
N GLN A 35 -15.67 -11.69 25.34
CA GLN A 35 -14.26 -11.96 25.00
C GLN A 35 -13.98 -13.47 24.93
N VAL A 36 -14.41 -14.23 25.95
CA VAL A 36 -14.26 -15.70 25.99
C VAL A 36 -14.98 -16.37 24.82
N LEU A 37 -16.18 -15.91 24.48
CA LEU A 37 -16.93 -16.41 23.32
C LEU A 37 -16.23 -16.09 22.00
N LEU A 38 -15.66 -14.89 21.86
CA LEU A 38 -14.91 -14.49 20.67
C LEU A 38 -13.66 -15.37 20.49
N LEU A 39 -12.90 -15.59 21.57
CA LEU A 39 -11.73 -16.47 21.58
C LEU A 39 -12.11 -17.89 21.15
N LYS A 40 -13.24 -18.41 21.65
CA LYS A 40 -13.75 -19.74 21.28
C LYS A 40 -14.21 -19.83 19.83
N LEU A 41 -14.76 -18.74 19.29
CA LEU A 41 -15.14 -18.66 17.88
C LEU A 41 -13.92 -18.58 16.98
N ILE A 42 -12.90 -17.78 17.33
CA ILE A 42 -11.65 -17.67 16.57
C ILE A 42 -10.92 -19.01 16.52
N SER A 43 -10.83 -19.74 17.65
CA SER A 43 -10.12 -21.02 17.69
C SER A 43 -10.83 -22.18 16.99
N GLN A 44 -12.15 -22.08 16.79
CA GLN A 44 -12.97 -23.13 16.17
C GLN A 44 -13.45 -22.77 14.75
N ALA A 45 -13.13 -21.57 14.26
CA ALA A 45 -13.55 -21.13 12.94
C ALA A 45 -12.74 -21.83 11.83
N SER A 46 -13.44 -22.45 10.87
CA SER A 46 -12.85 -22.79 9.57
C SER A 46 -12.24 -21.55 8.92
N GLU A 47 -11.21 -21.70 8.10
CA GLU A 47 -10.54 -20.58 7.41
C GLU A 47 -11.53 -19.62 6.72
N LYS A 48 -12.46 -20.16 5.93
CA LYS A 48 -13.50 -19.37 5.26
C LYS A 48 -14.37 -18.54 6.23
N ALA A 49 -14.68 -19.09 7.40
CA ALA A 49 -15.46 -18.40 8.42
C ALA A 49 -14.63 -17.33 9.15
N PHE A 50 -13.34 -17.58 9.36
CA PHE A 50 -12.41 -16.62 9.93
C PHE A 50 -12.19 -15.43 8.99
N GLN A 51 -12.00 -15.67 7.69
CA GLN A 51 -11.89 -14.61 6.68
C GLN A 51 -13.16 -13.75 6.61
N ALA A 52 -14.34 -14.37 6.62
CA ALA A 52 -15.61 -13.64 6.68
C ALA A 52 -15.78 -12.85 8.00
N PHE A 53 -15.22 -13.34 9.10
CA PHE A 53 -15.17 -12.63 10.37
C PHE A 53 -14.24 -11.43 10.31
N ILE A 54 -13.03 -11.57 9.74
CA ILE A 54 -12.09 -10.45 9.52
C ILE A 54 -12.77 -9.32 8.74
N SER A 55 -13.44 -9.61 7.63
CA SER A 55 -14.13 -8.58 6.83
C SER A 55 -15.18 -7.81 7.63
N LYS A 56 -15.85 -8.46 8.60
CA LYS A 56 -16.83 -7.80 9.49
C LYS A 56 -16.17 -7.07 10.65
N VAL A 57 -15.06 -7.58 11.17
CA VAL A 57 -14.27 -6.91 12.20
C VAL A 57 -13.64 -5.65 11.64
N ILE A 58 -13.11 -5.66 10.41
CA ILE A 58 -12.64 -4.46 9.69
C ILE A 58 -13.74 -3.38 9.67
N HIS A 59 -14.98 -3.76 9.33
CA HIS A 59 -16.11 -2.85 9.29
C HIS A 59 -16.49 -2.30 10.69
N PHE A 60 -16.42 -3.14 11.72
CA PHE A 60 -16.74 -2.77 13.11
C PHE A 60 -15.63 -1.97 13.81
N MET A 61 -14.35 -2.17 13.44
CA MET A 61 -13.21 -1.44 13.97
C MET A 61 -13.16 0.04 13.55
N GLY A 62 -14.02 0.45 12.61
CA GLY A 62 -14.23 1.82 12.15
C GLY A 62 -14.60 2.86 13.22
N GLY A 63 -14.85 2.45 14.47
CA GLY A 63 -15.17 3.37 15.57
C GLY A 63 -14.18 3.42 16.75
N SER A 64 -13.15 2.56 16.80
CA SER A 64 -12.12 2.62 17.88
C SER A 64 -10.78 1.94 17.59
N GLY A 65 -10.72 1.09 16.55
CA GLY A 65 -9.48 0.54 16.02
C GLY A 65 -8.67 -0.39 16.92
N LEU A 66 -9.13 -0.77 18.12
CA LEU A 66 -8.38 -1.63 19.04
C LEU A 66 -9.00 -3.02 19.14
N ILE A 67 -8.28 -4.03 18.67
CA ILE A 67 -8.49 -5.41 19.14
C ILE A 67 -7.95 -5.46 20.57
N TRP A 68 -8.78 -5.89 21.53
CA TRP A 68 -8.33 -5.95 22.93
C TRP A 68 -7.10 -6.85 23.10
N GLN A 69 -6.18 -6.46 23.99
CA GLN A 69 -4.91 -7.16 24.23
C GLN A 69 -5.11 -8.67 24.48
N ASN A 70 -6.12 -9.04 25.26
CA ASN A 70 -6.46 -10.44 25.56
C ASN A 70 -6.89 -11.26 24.33
N ILE A 71 -7.35 -10.59 23.27
CA ILE A 71 -7.77 -11.22 22.03
C ILE A 71 -6.62 -11.30 21.02
N ARG A 72 -5.69 -10.32 21.01
CA ARG A 72 -4.54 -10.31 20.09
C ARG A 72 -3.71 -11.59 20.15
N LYS A 73 -3.48 -12.13 21.35
CA LYS A 73 -2.74 -13.40 21.54
C LYS A 73 -3.33 -14.60 20.77
N ALA A 74 -4.65 -14.62 20.54
CA ALA A 74 -5.29 -15.64 19.72
C ALA A 74 -5.52 -15.17 18.26
N PHE A 75 -5.79 -13.89 18.06
CA PHE A 75 -6.16 -13.33 16.76
C PHE A 75 -4.95 -13.13 15.84
N TRP A 76 -3.87 -12.50 16.30
CA TRP A 76 -2.72 -12.16 15.47
C TRP A 76 -2.07 -13.38 14.81
N PRO A 77 -1.81 -14.51 15.52
CA PRO A 77 -1.26 -15.69 14.86
C PRO A 77 -2.21 -16.26 13.81
N ARG A 78 -3.52 -16.25 14.07
CA ARG A 78 -4.51 -16.74 13.10
C ARG A 78 -4.59 -15.83 11.87
N ALA A 79 -4.51 -14.50 12.04
CA ALA A 79 -4.44 -13.54 10.94
C ALA A 79 -3.15 -13.71 10.12
N LEU A 80 -2.04 -14.09 10.77
CA LEU A 80 -0.80 -14.48 10.10
C LEU A 80 -0.89 -15.85 9.39
N GLY A 81 -2.01 -16.57 9.47
CA GLY A 81 -2.25 -17.79 8.71
C GLY A 81 -1.86 -19.08 9.43
N PHE A 82 -1.54 -19.03 10.73
CA PHE A 82 -1.24 -20.25 11.49
C PHE A 82 -2.51 -21.04 11.80
N GLU A 83 -2.59 -22.29 11.31
CA GLU A 83 -3.66 -23.23 11.64
C GLU A 83 -3.38 -24.01 12.94
N SER A 84 -2.10 -24.34 13.21
CA SER A 84 -1.66 -25.00 14.45
C SER A 84 -0.40 -24.34 15.00
N LEU A 85 -0.54 -23.71 16.17
CA LEU A 85 0.55 -23.04 16.89
C LEU A 85 1.52 -24.02 17.55
N GLU A 86 1.07 -25.23 17.85
CA GLU A 86 1.85 -26.21 18.64
C GLU A 86 3.10 -26.69 17.91
N ALA A 87 2.97 -27.02 16.61
CA ALA A 87 4.09 -27.44 15.79
C ALA A 87 5.14 -26.32 15.63
N GLN A 88 4.69 -25.07 15.48
CA GLN A 88 5.58 -23.92 15.38
C GLN A 88 6.33 -23.64 16.69
N ARG A 89 5.66 -23.83 17.84
CA ARG A 89 6.31 -23.72 19.15
C ARG A 89 7.41 -24.76 19.34
N GLN A 90 7.16 -26.01 18.95
CA GLN A 90 8.17 -27.06 19.01
C GLN A 90 9.41 -26.71 18.17
N ILE A 91 9.22 -26.19 16.96
CA ILE A 91 10.34 -25.71 16.11
C ILE A 91 11.12 -24.61 16.83
N VAL A 92 10.45 -23.61 17.40
CA VAL A 92 11.11 -22.51 18.11
C VAL A 92 11.92 -23.02 19.29
N GLN A 93 11.35 -23.91 20.10
CA GLN A 93 12.04 -24.52 21.24
C GLN A 93 13.31 -25.25 20.80
N LEU A 94 13.22 -26.09 19.79
CA LEU A 94 14.38 -26.79 19.22
C LEU A 94 15.45 -25.80 18.72
N THR A 95 15.05 -24.71 18.07
CA THR A 95 16.00 -23.67 17.57
C THR A 95 16.65 -22.85 18.67
N LEU A 96 15.98 -22.67 19.81
CA LEU A 96 16.55 -22.02 21.00
C LEU A 96 17.56 -22.96 21.70
N GLU A 97 17.32 -24.27 21.67
CA GLU A 97 18.23 -25.29 22.21
C GLU A 97 19.45 -25.54 21.31
N LEU A 98 19.30 -25.41 19.99
CA LEU A 98 20.37 -25.45 19.00
C LEU A 98 21.28 -24.21 19.10
N CYS A 99 22.12 -24.16 20.13
CA CYS A 99 23.03 -23.04 20.42
C CYS A 99 24.33 -23.00 19.59
N GLU A 100 24.68 -24.03 18.81
CA GLU A 100 26.11 -24.27 18.49
C GLU A 100 26.58 -23.97 17.06
N TYR A 101 25.70 -23.64 16.12
CA TYR A 101 26.11 -23.27 14.74
C TYR A 101 25.97 -21.76 14.48
N LEU A 102 26.43 -20.92 15.42
CA LEU A 102 26.61 -19.50 15.14
C LEU A 102 27.78 -19.33 14.16
N ASN A 103 27.48 -19.20 12.88
CA ASN A 103 28.44 -18.71 11.92
C ASN A 103 28.88 -17.27 12.29
N ALA A 104 30.01 -16.81 11.75
CA ALA A 104 30.57 -15.50 12.08
C ALA A 104 29.58 -14.34 11.84
N GLN A 105 28.62 -14.49 10.92
CA GLN A 105 27.59 -13.48 10.65
C GLN A 105 26.58 -13.38 11.80
N LYS A 106 26.01 -14.50 12.26
CA LYS A 106 25.08 -14.51 13.40
C LYS A 106 25.72 -13.97 14.69
N GLN A 107 27.03 -14.14 14.87
CA GLN A 107 27.75 -13.52 15.99
C GLN A 107 27.76 -11.99 15.89
N LYS A 108 28.00 -11.43 14.70
CA LYS A 108 27.92 -9.96 14.47
C LYS A 108 26.52 -9.44 14.75
N ASP A 109 25.50 -10.17 14.31
CA ASP A 109 24.09 -9.83 14.51
C ASP A 109 23.74 -9.77 15.99
N ILE A 110 24.17 -10.75 16.79
CA ILE A 110 23.97 -10.75 18.24
C ILE A 110 24.70 -9.57 18.91
N ILE A 111 25.93 -9.27 18.50
CA ILE A 111 26.67 -8.11 19.02
C ILE A 111 25.91 -6.81 18.71
N GLN A 112 25.36 -6.69 17.51
CA GLN A 112 24.59 -5.52 17.09
C GLN A 112 23.27 -5.40 17.87
N LEU A 113 22.56 -6.53 18.09
CA LEU A 113 21.40 -6.59 18.96
C LEU A 113 21.69 -6.08 20.38
N GLU A 114 22.78 -6.54 21.01
CA GLU A 114 23.13 -6.09 22.37
C GLU A 114 23.41 -4.59 22.41
N LYS A 115 24.04 -4.02 21.36
CA LYS A 115 24.24 -2.56 21.28
C LYS A 115 22.92 -1.82 21.24
N ASP A 116 21.94 -2.30 20.47
CA ASP A 116 20.64 -1.63 20.34
C ASP A 116 19.78 -1.79 21.60
N LEU A 117 19.77 -2.97 22.23
CA LEU A 117 19.09 -3.19 23.52
C LEU A 117 19.58 -2.23 24.62
N ASN A 118 20.89 -1.95 24.63
CA ASN A 118 21.48 -1.00 25.57
C ASN A 118 21.10 0.46 25.25
N ARG A 119 20.91 0.81 23.98
CA ARG A 119 20.49 2.16 23.55
C ARG A 119 19.05 2.48 23.94
N GLN A 120 18.13 1.51 23.79
CA GLN A 120 16.70 1.73 24.04
C GLN A 120 16.31 1.78 25.53
N LYS A 121 17.24 1.47 26.45
CA LYS A 121 17.02 1.53 27.91
C LYS A 121 15.80 0.74 28.42
N TYR A 122 15.45 -0.37 27.76
CA TYR A 122 14.45 -1.30 28.28
C TYR A 122 14.88 -1.85 29.66
N ASN A 123 13.91 -2.24 30.50
CA ASN A 123 14.24 -2.94 31.74
C ASN A 123 14.84 -4.33 31.43
N LYS A 124 15.57 -4.91 32.40
CA LYS A 124 16.29 -6.18 32.21
C LYS A 124 15.38 -7.32 31.74
N ARG A 125 14.18 -7.46 32.33
CA ARG A 125 13.22 -8.52 31.95
C ARG A 125 12.78 -8.38 30.50
N THR A 126 12.51 -7.15 30.05
CA THR A 126 12.14 -6.86 28.67
C THR A 126 13.31 -7.11 27.72
N GLN A 127 14.54 -6.71 28.09
CA GLN A 127 15.74 -7.02 27.30
C GLN A 127 15.94 -8.53 27.14
N ASP A 128 15.77 -9.30 28.21
CA ASP A 128 15.90 -10.76 28.18
C ASP A 128 14.85 -11.41 27.28
N ALA A 129 13.61 -10.92 27.31
CA ALA A 129 12.53 -11.39 26.45
C ALA A 129 12.75 -11.03 24.97
N ILE A 130 13.19 -9.80 24.66
CA ILE A 130 13.53 -9.39 23.29
C ILE A 130 14.71 -10.23 22.76
N ARG A 131 15.74 -10.42 23.58
CA ARG A 131 16.89 -11.25 23.24
C ARG A 131 16.48 -12.68 22.91
N SER A 132 15.65 -13.30 23.75
CA SER A 132 15.10 -14.63 23.47
C SER A 132 14.32 -14.66 22.16
N THR A 133 13.48 -13.64 21.93
CA THR A 133 12.62 -13.56 20.74
C THR A 133 13.44 -13.50 19.46
N ILE A 134 14.42 -12.60 19.41
CA ILE A 134 15.26 -12.35 18.22
C ILE A 134 16.24 -13.49 17.99
N ARG A 135 16.82 -14.08 19.06
CA ARG A 135 17.67 -15.28 18.91
C ARG A 135 16.89 -16.44 18.32
N GLY A 136 15.65 -16.65 18.77
CA GLY A 136 14.75 -17.63 18.16
C GLY A 136 14.55 -17.38 16.67
N PHE A 137 14.32 -16.13 16.26
CA PHE A 137 14.16 -15.77 14.84
C PHE A 137 15.43 -16.04 14.03
N ILE A 138 16.60 -15.57 14.50
CA ILE A 138 17.88 -15.78 13.82
C ILE A 138 18.20 -17.27 13.68
N ASN A 139 17.83 -18.11 14.65
CA ASN A 139 18.13 -19.53 14.62
C ASN A 139 17.16 -20.36 13.78
N GLN A 140 16.00 -19.83 13.39
CA GLN A 140 15.00 -20.56 12.59
C GLN A 140 15.41 -20.83 11.14
N SER A 141 16.29 -20.02 10.57
CA SER A 141 16.80 -20.20 9.20
C SER A 141 18.28 -19.84 9.13
N VAL A 142 18.98 -20.38 8.12
CA VAL A 142 20.36 -19.96 7.80
C VAL A 142 20.38 -18.52 7.26
N SER A 143 19.33 -18.13 6.54
CA SER A 143 19.21 -16.81 5.90
C SER A 143 18.73 -15.71 6.85
N ASN A 144 18.18 -16.05 8.03
CA ASN A 144 17.71 -15.07 9.01
C ASN A 144 18.88 -14.32 9.67
N CYS A 145 18.79 -12.99 9.62
CA CYS A 145 19.76 -12.07 10.21
C CYS A 145 19.09 -10.99 11.08
N TYR A 146 19.85 -10.37 11.97
CA TYR A 146 19.35 -9.21 12.71
C TYR A 146 19.34 -7.96 11.82
N ILE A 147 18.18 -7.31 11.73
CA ILE A 147 18.00 -6.02 11.06
C ILE A 147 17.76 -4.96 12.15
N GLN A 148 18.46 -3.83 12.05
CA GLN A 148 18.34 -2.77 13.05
C GLN A 148 16.88 -2.26 13.15
N GLY A 149 16.34 -2.23 14.37
CA GLY A 149 14.94 -1.89 14.64
C GLY A 149 14.03 -3.09 14.90
N MET A 150 14.52 -4.31 14.68
CA MET A 150 13.81 -5.56 15.05
C MET A 150 13.51 -5.67 16.54
N ASP A 151 14.34 -5.07 17.38
CA ASP A 151 14.13 -4.94 18.83
C ASP A 151 12.82 -4.21 19.15
N SER A 152 12.52 -3.14 18.42
CA SER A 152 11.28 -2.38 18.57
C SER A 152 10.06 -3.20 18.15
N ILE A 153 10.13 -3.93 17.03
CA ILE A 153 9.04 -4.83 16.59
C ILE A 153 8.83 -5.96 17.61
N SER A 154 9.92 -6.55 18.10
CA SER A 154 9.88 -7.61 19.11
C SER A 154 9.23 -7.15 20.41
N TYR A 155 9.51 -5.91 20.84
CA TYR A 155 8.86 -5.29 21.98
C TYR A 155 7.33 -5.21 21.80
N ILE A 156 6.85 -4.77 20.63
CA ILE A 156 5.41 -4.71 20.32
C ILE A 156 4.78 -6.11 20.39
N LEU A 157 5.40 -7.12 19.81
CA LEU A 157 4.88 -8.50 19.85
C LEU A 157 4.83 -9.05 21.29
N LEU A 158 5.87 -8.80 22.09
CA LEU A 158 5.90 -9.20 23.49
C LEU A 158 4.78 -8.53 24.29
N GLU A 159 4.56 -7.24 24.10
CA GLU A 159 3.44 -6.53 24.74
C GLU A 159 2.08 -7.10 24.28
N ALA A 160 1.94 -7.49 23.01
CA ALA A 160 0.70 -8.06 22.48
C ALA A 160 0.41 -9.46 23.04
N PHE A 161 1.45 -10.20 23.40
CA PHE A 161 1.37 -11.62 23.78
C PHE A 161 1.65 -11.91 25.25
N ASN A 162 1.69 -10.88 26.09
CA ASN A 162 2.00 -10.96 27.52
C ASN A 162 3.38 -11.61 27.76
N TYR A 163 4.38 -11.14 27.03
CA TYR A 163 5.79 -11.56 27.11
C TYR A 163 6.04 -13.05 26.79
N ASP A 164 5.20 -13.63 25.93
CA ASP A 164 5.38 -14.98 25.38
C ASP A 164 6.40 -14.95 24.23
N SER A 165 7.68 -15.16 24.55
CA SER A 165 8.78 -15.02 23.59
C SER A 165 8.68 -16.00 22.42
N GLU A 166 8.25 -17.23 22.65
CA GLU A 166 8.05 -18.23 21.59
C GLU A 166 7.01 -17.74 20.58
N LEU A 167 5.84 -17.28 21.06
CA LEU A 167 4.79 -16.77 20.19
C LEU A 167 5.23 -15.50 19.44
N SER A 168 5.96 -14.62 20.12
CA SER A 168 6.56 -13.44 19.51
C SER A 168 7.53 -13.82 18.41
N THR A 169 8.39 -14.83 18.61
CA THR A 169 9.32 -15.31 17.59
C THR A 169 8.58 -15.86 16.37
N ILE A 170 7.56 -16.68 16.59
CA ILE A 170 6.72 -17.26 15.54
C ILE A 170 6.08 -16.15 14.70
N CYS A 171 5.46 -15.16 15.35
CA CYS A 171 4.80 -14.06 14.65
C CYS A 171 5.81 -13.12 13.97
N LEU A 172 6.96 -12.86 14.58
CA LEU A 172 8.03 -12.05 14.01
C LEU A 172 8.50 -12.65 12.68
N ASN A 173 8.74 -13.97 12.66
CA ASN A 173 9.18 -14.66 11.45
C ASN A 173 8.18 -14.51 10.30
N GLU A 174 6.89 -14.73 10.56
CA GLU A 174 5.87 -14.61 9.51
C GLU A 174 5.59 -13.17 9.09
N ILE A 175 5.68 -12.19 10.01
CA ILE A 175 5.61 -10.78 9.63
C ILE A 175 6.74 -10.45 8.64
N TYR A 176 7.99 -10.85 8.94
CA TYR A 176 9.11 -10.62 8.05
C TYR A 176 8.90 -11.31 6.69
N LYS A 177 8.55 -12.58 6.68
CA LYS A 177 8.30 -13.32 5.43
C LYS A 177 7.20 -12.67 4.57
N LYS A 178 6.04 -12.35 5.17
CA LYS A 178 4.88 -11.81 4.44
C LYS A 178 5.01 -10.35 4.02
N ARG A 179 5.86 -9.56 4.69
CA ARG A 179 5.86 -8.10 4.51
C ARG A 179 7.14 -7.55 3.95
N ILE A 180 8.21 -8.30 4.05
CA ILE A 180 9.51 -7.91 3.54
C ILE A 180 9.91 -8.90 2.48
N VAL A 181 9.92 -10.20 2.81
CA VAL A 181 10.75 -11.11 2.01
C VAL A 181 9.99 -11.73 0.84
N ASN A 182 8.67 -11.91 0.83
CA ASN A 182 7.92 -12.54 -0.29
C ASN A 182 8.74 -13.63 -1.03
N LEU A 183 9.49 -14.45 -0.28
CA LEU A 183 10.54 -15.28 -0.89
C LEU A 183 9.84 -16.27 -1.79
N PRO A 184 10.26 -16.39 -3.06
CA PRO A 184 9.94 -17.59 -3.81
C PRO A 184 10.37 -18.79 -2.95
N PRO A 185 9.56 -19.86 -2.84
CA PRO A 185 9.91 -21.06 -2.07
C PRO A 185 11.25 -21.69 -2.46
N GLU A 186 11.82 -21.30 -3.59
CA GLU A 186 13.01 -21.89 -4.21
C GLU A 186 14.31 -21.08 -3.97
N GLU A 187 14.24 -19.87 -3.39
CA GLU A 187 15.41 -19.01 -3.13
C GLU A 187 15.86 -19.03 -1.66
N GLU A 188 16.08 -20.22 -1.09
CA GLU A 188 16.61 -20.38 0.28
C GLU A 188 18.09 -19.94 0.43
N GLN A 189 18.74 -19.45 -0.63
CA GLN A 189 20.18 -19.14 -0.66
C GLN A 189 20.53 -17.64 -0.66
N VAL A 190 19.57 -16.73 -0.78
CA VAL A 190 19.84 -15.28 -0.77
C VAL A 190 19.90 -14.76 0.67
N GLU A 191 20.90 -13.92 0.98
CA GLU A 191 21.02 -13.29 2.29
C GLU A 191 19.85 -12.30 2.50
N ILE A 192 19.07 -12.46 3.58
CA ILE A 192 17.87 -11.64 3.82
C ILE A 192 18.20 -10.15 3.92
N SER A 193 19.42 -9.78 4.32
CA SER A 193 19.86 -8.39 4.45
C SER A 193 19.87 -7.64 3.11
N GLU A 194 20.35 -8.28 2.04
CA GLU A 194 20.40 -7.71 0.69
C GLU A 194 18.99 -7.59 0.10
N TYR A 195 18.22 -8.67 0.22
CA TYR A 195 16.85 -8.71 -0.25
C TYR A 195 15.95 -7.69 0.49
N PHE A 196 16.14 -7.54 1.81
CA PHE A 196 15.46 -6.52 2.61
C PHE A 196 15.74 -5.11 2.07
N GLY A 197 17.01 -4.81 1.75
CA GLY A 197 17.41 -3.53 1.18
C GLY A 197 16.70 -3.25 -0.15
N GLN A 198 16.68 -4.23 -1.05
CA GLN A 198 16.01 -4.13 -2.35
C GLN A 198 14.49 -3.90 -2.21
N LYS A 199 13.82 -4.69 -1.37
CA LYS A 199 12.37 -4.55 -1.13
C LYS A 199 12.00 -3.23 -0.47
N LEU A 200 12.88 -2.71 0.38
CA LEU A 200 12.69 -1.40 0.96
C LEU A 200 12.74 -0.29 -0.11
N GLN A 201 13.67 -0.40 -1.07
CA GLN A 201 13.74 0.52 -2.21
C GLN A 201 12.49 0.44 -3.10
N GLU A 202 11.99 -0.77 -3.36
CA GLU A 202 10.72 -0.98 -4.07
C GLU A 202 9.54 -0.31 -3.36
N LYS A 203 9.42 -0.46 -2.03
CA LYS A 203 8.36 0.19 -1.24
C LYS A 203 8.46 1.71 -1.29
N ILE A 204 9.66 2.27 -1.24
CA ILE A 204 9.88 3.72 -1.35
C ILE A 204 9.44 4.23 -2.73
N LEU A 205 9.78 3.50 -3.80
CA LEU A 205 9.34 3.84 -5.15
C LEU A 205 7.81 3.81 -5.26
N LEU A 206 7.17 2.76 -4.76
CA LEU A 206 5.69 2.67 -4.72
C LEU A 206 5.07 3.78 -3.89
N TYR A 207 5.66 4.13 -2.75
CA TYR A 207 5.22 5.27 -1.93
C TYR A 207 5.29 6.58 -2.73
N ASN A 208 6.39 6.83 -3.43
CA ASN A 208 6.57 8.03 -4.24
C ASN A 208 5.51 8.13 -5.35
N TRP A 209 5.24 7.03 -6.06
CA TRP A 209 4.16 6.99 -7.06
C TRP A 209 2.78 7.13 -6.42
N THR A 210 2.53 6.52 -5.27
CA THR A 210 1.27 6.63 -4.53
C THR A 210 1.01 8.07 -4.10
N LEU A 211 2.02 8.75 -3.55
CA LEU A 211 1.92 10.16 -3.16
C LEU A 211 1.68 11.06 -4.38
N GLN A 212 2.44 10.84 -5.47
CA GLN A 212 2.27 11.57 -6.72
C GLN A 212 0.88 11.35 -7.33
N TYR A 213 0.31 10.16 -7.19
CA TYR A 213 -1.02 9.80 -7.66
C TYR A 213 -2.13 10.53 -6.89
N PHE A 214 -2.07 10.55 -5.55
CA PHE A 214 -3.11 11.17 -4.73
C PHE A 214 -2.93 12.68 -4.55
N ASP A 215 -1.71 13.16 -4.42
CA ASP A 215 -1.39 14.58 -4.27
C ASP A 215 -0.07 14.95 -4.97
N PRO A 216 -0.12 15.18 -6.30
CA PRO A 216 1.04 15.62 -7.06
C PRO A 216 1.54 17.00 -6.60
N GLY A 217 0.69 17.83 -6.00
CA GLY A 217 1.09 19.13 -5.45
C GLY A 217 2.04 18.98 -4.28
N LEU A 218 1.69 18.13 -3.31
CA LEU A 218 2.56 17.80 -2.18
C LEU A 218 3.85 17.11 -2.66
N SER A 219 3.74 16.12 -3.55
CA SER A 219 4.93 15.44 -4.11
C SER A 219 5.91 16.42 -4.76
N ASN A 220 5.40 17.36 -5.57
CA ASN A 220 6.24 18.39 -6.20
C ASN A 220 6.83 19.35 -5.15
N HIS A 221 6.08 19.74 -4.15
CA HIS A 221 6.57 20.61 -3.07
C HIS A 221 7.74 19.98 -2.30
N LEU A 222 7.66 18.68 -1.99
CA LEU A 222 8.75 17.94 -1.34
C LEU A 222 10.01 17.89 -2.21
N LYS A 223 9.86 17.72 -3.53
CA LYS A 223 10.97 17.76 -4.50
C LYS A 223 11.58 19.16 -4.61
N GLU A 224 10.76 20.21 -4.67
CA GLU A 224 11.20 21.61 -4.81
C GLU A 224 11.94 22.12 -3.57
N THR A 225 11.57 21.62 -2.39
CA THR A 225 12.22 21.96 -1.11
C THR A 225 13.45 21.12 -0.79
N ASP A 226 13.81 20.16 -1.65
CA ASP A 226 14.85 19.14 -1.42
C ASP A 226 14.68 18.43 -0.06
N PHE A 227 13.42 18.26 0.38
CA PHE A 227 13.13 17.66 1.67
C PHE A 227 13.19 16.13 1.58
N LYS A 228 14.22 15.56 2.21
CA LYS A 228 14.53 14.12 2.18
C LYS A 228 13.61 13.28 3.10
N CYS A 229 12.30 13.34 2.85
CA CYS A 229 11.30 12.56 3.60
C CYS A 229 11.57 11.05 3.55
N GLU A 230 12.18 10.55 2.46
CA GLU A 230 12.51 9.12 2.27
C GLU A 230 13.32 8.53 3.43
N THR A 231 14.15 9.33 4.11
CA THR A 231 14.92 8.87 5.28
C THR A 231 14.03 8.48 6.46
N HIS A 232 12.89 9.15 6.62
CA HIS A 232 11.86 8.80 7.60
C HIS A 232 11.00 7.63 7.14
N ILE A 233 10.62 7.60 5.86
CA ILE A 233 9.87 6.49 5.25
C ILE A 233 10.63 5.16 5.40
N VAL A 234 11.96 5.18 5.22
CA VAL A 234 12.85 4.03 5.50
C VAL A 234 12.68 3.54 6.94
N SER A 235 12.67 4.44 7.94
CA SER A 235 12.44 4.08 9.34
C SER A 235 11.07 3.44 9.55
N TRP A 236 10.04 4.00 8.92
CA TRP A 236 8.66 3.56 9.05
C TRP A 236 8.49 2.13 8.54
N PHE A 237 8.97 1.86 7.33
CA PHE A 237 8.85 0.54 6.71
C PHE A 237 9.77 -0.49 7.36
N SER A 238 11.00 -0.11 7.75
CA SER A 238 11.94 -1.04 8.40
C SER A 238 11.50 -1.49 9.80
N THR A 239 10.67 -0.69 10.48
CA THR A 239 10.19 -1.00 11.83
C THR A 239 8.68 -1.19 11.92
N PHE A 240 7.98 -1.21 10.79
CA PHE A 240 6.52 -1.22 10.72
C PHE A 240 5.88 -0.21 11.69
N TYR A 241 6.39 1.03 11.67
CA TYR A 241 5.98 2.15 12.54
C TYR A 241 6.19 1.97 14.05
N ALA A 242 6.87 0.91 14.50
CA ALA A 242 7.02 0.59 15.92
C ALA A 242 7.73 1.68 16.74
N ARG A 243 8.49 2.57 16.09
CA ARG A 243 9.24 3.66 16.74
C ARG A 243 8.56 5.03 16.68
N GLU A 244 7.50 5.16 15.88
CA GLU A 244 6.97 6.46 15.47
C GLU A 244 5.77 6.90 16.31
N PHE A 245 5.11 5.93 16.96
CA PHE A 245 3.93 6.14 17.78
C PHE A 245 4.07 5.47 19.14
N ASN A 246 3.27 5.89 20.12
CA ASN A 246 3.18 5.20 21.39
C ASN A 246 2.62 3.76 21.23
N LEU A 247 2.81 2.94 22.26
CA LEU A 247 2.43 1.52 22.24
C LEU A 247 0.97 1.29 21.84
N GLU A 248 0.04 2.07 22.37
CA GLU A 248 -1.40 1.93 22.06
C GLU A 248 -1.67 2.13 20.57
N ASN A 249 -1.11 3.19 19.98
CA ASN A 249 -1.27 3.51 18.57
C ASN A 249 -0.56 2.53 17.65
N VAL A 250 0.64 2.06 18.02
CA VAL A 250 1.32 1.00 17.27
C VAL A 250 0.49 -0.28 17.28
N MET A 251 -0.10 -0.65 18.43
CA MET A 251 -0.98 -1.81 18.51
C MET A 251 -2.21 -1.68 17.59
N LYS A 252 -2.81 -0.49 17.49
CA LYS A 252 -3.85 -0.22 16.49
C LYS A 252 -3.32 -0.43 15.08
N ILE A 253 -2.19 0.18 14.73
CA ILE A 253 -1.58 0.01 13.39
C ILE A 253 -1.39 -1.46 13.06
N TYR A 254 -0.88 -2.27 13.99
CA TYR A 254 -0.66 -3.70 13.77
C TYR A 254 -1.97 -4.48 13.62
N ASP A 255 -3.05 -4.11 14.31
CA ASP A 255 -4.37 -4.72 14.10
C ASP A 255 -4.83 -4.54 12.63
N TYR A 256 -4.66 -3.35 12.04
CA TYR A 256 -4.94 -3.08 10.63
C TYR A 256 -3.92 -3.74 9.69
N PHE A 257 -2.65 -3.71 10.09
CA PHE A 257 -1.57 -4.27 9.32
C PHE A 257 -1.75 -5.77 9.12
N LEU A 258 -2.23 -6.53 10.10
CA LEU A 258 -2.36 -7.99 10.00
C LEU A 258 -3.58 -8.45 9.18
N ILE A 259 -4.58 -7.60 8.99
CA ILE A 259 -5.82 -7.93 8.26
C ILE A 259 -5.84 -7.39 6.83
N SER A 260 -4.92 -6.48 6.50
CA SER A 260 -4.84 -5.83 5.20
C SER A 260 -3.79 -6.49 4.31
N ASP A 261 -3.82 -6.22 3.00
CA ASP A 261 -2.77 -6.64 2.08
C ASP A 261 -1.49 -5.79 2.23
N GLU A 262 -0.47 -6.06 1.42
CA GLU A 262 0.83 -5.37 1.46
C GLU A 262 0.76 -3.88 1.08
N SER A 263 -0.29 -3.46 0.37
CA SER A 263 -0.46 -2.05 -0.02
C SER A 263 -0.74 -1.14 1.18
N PHE A 264 -1.28 -1.68 2.27
CA PHE A 264 -1.69 -0.91 3.44
C PHE A 264 -0.55 -0.11 4.06
N GLU A 265 0.65 -0.70 4.13
CA GLU A 265 1.82 -0.03 4.69
C GLU A 265 2.18 1.23 3.89
N ILE A 266 2.19 1.11 2.56
CA ILE A 266 2.49 2.21 1.64
C ILE A 266 1.39 3.28 1.71
N LEU A 267 0.13 2.84 1.78
CA LEU A 267 -1.03 3.72 1.89
C LEU A 267 -1.06 4.47 3.22
N LEU A 268 -0.67 3.84 4.33
CA LEU A 268 -0.56 4.49 5.63
C LEU A 268 0.52 5.57 5.61
N ALA A 269 1.70 5.28 5.06
CA ALA A 269 2.74 6.31 4.85
C ALA A 269 2.20 7.49 4.02
N CYS A 270 1.48 7.20 2.94
CA CYS A 270 0.87 8.24 2.11
C CYS A 270 -0.16 9.07 2.90
N GLN A 271 -1.05 8.43 3.68
CA GLN A 271 -2.06 9.16 4.47
C GLN A 271 -1.45 10.06 5.52
N ILE A 272 -0.40 9.59 6.22
CA ILE A 272 0.32 10.41 7.21
C ILE A 272 0.83 11.70 6.53
N MET A 273 1.38 11.57 5.32
CA MET A 273 1.93 12.72 4.58
C MET A 273 0.83 13.65 4.06
N LEU A 274 -0.29 13.10 3.60
CA LEU A 274 -1.46 13.88 3.19
C LEU A 274 -2.07 14.66 4.36
N GLU A 275 -2.11 14.07 5.55
CA GLU A 275 -2.60 14.74 6.76
C GLU A 275 -1.68 15.89 7.19
N LEU A 276 -0.37 15.75 6.98
CA LEU A 276 0.61 16.80 7.25
C LEU A 276 0.69 17.90 6.17
N LYS A 277 0.02 17.73 5.03
CA LYS A 277 0.14 18.60 3.85
C LYS A 277 0.03 20.09 4.19
N SER A 278 -1.05 20.51 4.83
CA SER A 278 -1.29 21.94 5.12
C SER A 278 -0.22 22.52 6.02
N THR A 279 0.37 21.70 6.89
CA THR A 279 1.48 22.11 7.75
C THR A 279 2.78 22.22 6.96
N PHE A 280 3.02 21.30 6.03
CA PHE A 280 4.22 21.30 5.19
C PHE A 280 4.23 22.48 4.23
N GLU A 281 3.10 22.82 3.63
CA GLU A 281 2.98 23.96 2.71
C GLU A 281 3.34 25.32 3.33
N ILE A 282 3.33 25.43 4.67
CA ILE A 282 3.62 26.69 5.40
C ILE A 282 5.00 26.67 6.06
N LYS A 283 5.57 25.49 6.34
CA LYS A 283 6.82 25.33 7.08
C LYS A 283 8.03 25.19 6.14
N ASP A 284 9.19 25.54 6.64
CA ASP A 284 10.47 25.22 6.01
C ASP A 284 10.90 23.77 6.34
N SER A 285 12.03 23.34 5.79
CA SER A 285 12.54 21.98 5.95
C SER A 285 12.79 21.58 7.42
N GLU A 286 13.21 22.52 8.27
CA GLU A 286 13.39 22.24 9.71
C GLU A 286 12.04 22.07 10.41
N GLY A 287 11.06 22.92 10.08
CA GLY A 287 9.70 22.82 10.58
C GLY A 287 9.00 21.53 10.14
N MET A 288 9.19 21.09 8.90
CA MET A 288 8.70 19.81 8.38
C MET A 288 9.34 18.63 9.13
N LEU A 289 10.66 18.67 9.35
CA LEU A 289 11.38 17.65 10.12
C LEU A 289 10.87 17.56 11.57
N SER A 290 10.59 18.71 12.20
CA SER A 290 10.03 18.75 13.55
C SER A 290 8.64 18.09 13.63
N CYS A 291 7.80 18.26 12.60
CA CYS A 291 6.52 17.55 12.50
C CYS A 291 6.71 16.04 12.40
N LEU A 292 7.62 15.58 11.53
CA LEU A 292 7.91 14.14 11.37
C LEU A 292 8.54 13.50 12.62
N LYS A 293 9.26 14.27 13.44
CA LYS A 293 9.77 13.75 14.72
C LYS A 293 8.70 13.62 15.79
N ASN A 294 7.59 14.35 15.65
CA ASN A 294 6.50 14.41 16.62
C ASN A 294 5.16 13.97 15.99
N LEU A 295 5.18 12.95 15.12
CA LEU A 295 4.02 12.54 14.30
C LEU A 295 2.74 12.40 15.10
N GLN A 296 2.80 11.68 16.23
CA GLN A 296 1.63 11.42 17.07
C GLN A 296 0.87 12.69 17.48
N ASN A 297 1.56 13.82 17.64
CA ASN A 297 0.93 15.08 18.05
C ASN A 297 0.48 15.94 16.86
N ASN A 298 0.86 15.58 15.63
CA ASN A 298 0.60 16.35 14.42
C ASN A 298 -0.43 15.68 13.49
N ILE A 299 -0.84 14.43 13.75
CA ILE A 299 -1.79 13.69 12.91
C ILE A 299 -2.91 13.07 13.73
N GLN A 300 -4.07 12.86 13.11
CA GLN A 300 -5.17 12.04 13.62
C GLN A 300 -5.03 10.62 13.06
N LEU A 301 -4.32 9.77 13.80
CA LEU A 301 -4.02 8.40 13.35
C LEU A 301 -5.24 7.60 12.91
N ASP A 302 -6.37 7.71 13.62
CA ASP A 302 -7.60 6.98 13.25
C ASP A 302 -8.10 7.38 11.85
N ASN A 303 -7.97 8.65 11.45
CA ASN A 303 -8.30 9.11 10.09
C ASN A 303 -7.32 8.52 9.07
N CYS A 304 -6.02 8.52 9.37
CA CYS A 304 -5.02 7.89 8.52
C CYS A 304 -5.33 6.40 8.28
N LEU A 305 -5.66 5.65 9.33
CA LEU A 305 -5.98 4.22 9.24
C LEU A 305 -7.22 3.97 8.38
N GLN A 306 -8.31 4.70 8.62
CA GLN A 306 -9.55 4.57 7.83
C GLN A 306 -9.34 4.95 6.36
N ASN A 307 -8.67 6.07 6.11
CA ASN A 307 -8.44 6.53 4.75
C ASN A 307 -7.50 5.60 3.99
N SER A 308 -6.55 4.94 4.67
CA SER A 308 -5.68 3.93 4.06
C SER A 308 -6.48 2.75 3.53
N LEU A 309 -7.42 2.22 4.32
CA LEU A 309 -8.35 1.18 3.86
C LEU A 309 -9.28 1.66 2.75
N LYS A 310 -9.78 2.89 2.86
CA LYS A 310 -10.64 3.48 1.82
C LYS A 310 -9.87 3.68 0.51
N PHE A 311 -8.57 3.94 0.56
CA PHE A 311 -7.75 4.16 -0.63
C PHE A 311 -7.32 2.84 -1.27
N SER A 312 -7.14 1.76 -0.49
CA SER A 312 -6.84 0.45 -1.06
C SER A 312 -7.95 -0.06 -1.98
N THR A 313 -9.21 0.31 -1.71
CA THR A 313 -10.33 -0.03 -2.61
C THR A 313 -10.39 0.84 -3.88
N GLN A 314 -9.59 1.90 -3.97
CA GLN A 314 -9.58 2.85 -5.10
C GLN A 314 -8.43 2.61 -6.07
N LEU A 315 -7.43 1.83 -5.67
CA LEU A 315 -6.29 1.50 -6.49
C LEU A 315 -6.43 0.11 -7.08
N HIS A 316 -5.98 -0.04 -8.32
CA HIS A 316 -5.96 -1.34 -8.94
C HIS A 316 -4.88 -2.19 -8.25
N LYS A 317 -5.20 -3.44 -7.93
CA LYS A 317 -4.29 -4.30 -7.14
C LYS A 317 -2.91 -4.47 -7.80
N THR A 318 -2.85 -4.43 -9.12
CA THR A 318 -1.60 -4.58 -9.87
C THR A 318 -0.62 -3.41 -9.68
N PHE A 319 -1.07 -2.25 -9.19
CA PHE A 319 -0.18 -1.10 -8.96
C PHE A 319 0.86 -1.33 -7.86
N PHE A 320 0.58 -2.24 -6.93
CA PHE A 320 1.51 -2.60 -5.84
C PHE A 320 2.34 -3.84 -6.16
N ILE A 321 2.24 -4.37 -7.38
CA ILE A 321 3.05 -5.48 -7.85
C ILE A 321 4.19 -4.90 -8.69
N LEU A 322 5.37 -4.78 -8.09
CA LEU A 322 6.59 -4.41 -8.80
C LEU A 322 7.31 -5.65 -9.29
N THR A 323 7.46 -5.76 -10.60
CA THR A 323 8.28 -6.79 -11.24
C THR A 323 9.43 -6.11 -11.98
N HIS A 324 10.66 -6.47 -11.65
CA HIS A 324 11.85 -6.05 -12.38
C HIS A 324 12.84 -7.20 -12.48
N GLN A 325 13.75 -7.08 -13.45
CA GLN A 325 14.78 -8.08 -13.75
C GLN A 325 16.12 -7.38 -13.97
N ASP A 326 17.20 -8.15 -13.85
CA ASP A 326 18.53 -7.65 -14.15
C ASP A 326 18.70 -7.31 -15.63
N GLU A 327 19.61 -6.38 -15.92
CA GLU A 327 19.82 -5.85 -17.27
C GLU A 327 20.19 -6.95 -18.28
N GLU A 328 20.98 -7.93 -17.86
CA GLU A 328 21.37 -9.08 -18.68
C GLU A 328 20.16 -9.95 -19.06
N ILE A 329 19.31 -10.29 -18.07
CA ILE A 329 18.08 -11.07 -18.28
C ILE A 329 17.11 -10.30 -19.18
N CYS A 330 16.94 -9.00 -18.95
CA CYS A 330 16.12 -8.14 -19.79
C CYS A 330 16.58 -8.16 -21.26
N ASN A 331 17.89 -8.12 -21.51
CA ASN A 331 18.45 -8.14 -22.86
C ASN A 331 18.30 -9.52 -23.51
N GLN A 332 18.56 -10.60 -22.78
CA GLN A 332 18.36 -11.95 -23.27
C GLN A 332 16.89 -12.20 -23.67
N MET A 333 15.94 -11.83 -22.81
CA MET A 333 14.51 -11.98 -23.09
C MET A 333 14.06 -11.17 -24.31
N LYS A 334 14.67 -10.00 -24.56
CA LYS A 334 14.37 -9.20 -25.75
C LYS A 334 14.77 -9.90 -27.05
N GLU A 335 15.91 -10.59 -27.05
CA GLU A 335 16.45 -11.23 -28.24
C GLU A 335 15.76 -12.57 -28.52
N GLU A 336 15.49 -13.36 -27.49
CA GLU A 336 15.02 -14.75 -27.64
C GLU A 336 13.50 -14.90 -27.74
N ASN A 337 12.71 -13.92 -27.29
CA ASN A 337 11.26 -14.05 -27.17
C ASN A 337 10.49 -13.30 -28.25
N GLU A 338 10.03 -14.02 -29.28
CA GLU A 338 9.23 -13.47 -30.39
C GLU A 338 7.97 -12.70 -29.90
N TYR A 339 7.30 -13.17 -28.85
CA TYR A 339 6.13 -12.48 -28.30
C TYR A 339 6.48 -11.08 -27.78
N LEU A 340 7.64 -10.93 -27.14
CA LEU A 340 8.11 -9.66 -26.61
C LEU A 340 8.65 -8.73 -27.72
N GLN A 341 9.15 -9.28 -28.84
CA GLN A 341 9.54 -8.47 -30.00
C GLN A 341 8.34 -7.73 -30.61
N GLU A 342 7.16 -8.36 -30.65
CA GLU A 342 5.92 -7.71 -31.09
C GLU A 342 5.32 -6.77 -30.04
N ARG A 343 5.68 -6.96 -28.76
CA ARG A 343 5.13 -6.24 -27.60
C ARG A 343 6.24 -5.63 -26.77
N PRO A 344 6.96 -4.62 -27.31
CA PRO A 344 8.10 -4.03 -26.60
C PRO A 344 7.71 -3.39 -25.27
N TRP A 345 6.43 -3.03 -25.10
CA TRP A 345 5.91 -2.54 -23.82
C TRP A 345 5.76 -3.63 -22.77
N GLU A 346 5.75 -4.92 -23.11
CA GLU A 346 5.72 -6.01 -22.14
C GLU A 346 7.11 -6.49 -21.69
N HIS A 347 8.18 -5.90 -22.23
CA HIS A 347 9.51 -6.20 -21.73
C HIS A 347 9.61 -5.91 -20.23
N PRO A 348 10.26 -6.81 -19.46
CA PRO A 348 10.57 -6.52 -18.08
C PRO A 348 11.45 -5.28 -18.01
N LEU A 349 11.21 -4.46 -16.99
CA LEU A 349 11.99 -3.26 -16.72
C LEU A 349 13.07 -3.58 -15.71
N THR A 350 14.21 -2.92 -15.80
CA THR A 350 15.18 -2.90 -14.70
C THR A 350 14.70 -1.98 -13.60
N PHE A 351 15.18 -2.18 -12.37
CA PHE A 351 14.83 -1.28 -11.26
C PHE A 351 15.19 0.18 -11.56
N LYS A 352 16.31 0.42 -12.24
CA LYS A 352 16.72 1.77 -12.69
C LYS A 352 15.69 2.40 -13.63
N GLN A 353 15.15 1.63 -14.56
CA GLN A 353 14.10 2.12 -15.48
C GLN A 353 12.79 2.43 -14.73
N LEU A 354 12.44 1.62 -13.73
CA LEU A 354 11.30 1.92 -12.87
C LEU A 354 11.52 3.23 -12.10
N GLN A 355 12.71 3.46 -11.53
CA GLN A 355 13.02 4.71 -10.83
C GLN A 355 12.89 5.97 -11.70
N GLU A 356 13.01 5.84 -13.03
CA GLU A 356 12.81 6.94 -13.96
C GLU A 356 11.34 7.27 -14.23
N GLN A 357 10.41 6.37 -13.89
CA GLN A 357 8.97 6.58 -14.00
C GLN A 357 8.46 7.47 -12.85
N GLN A 358 7.45 8.30 -13.16
CA GLN A 358 6.91 9.27 -12.20
C GLN A 358 5.61 8.84 -11.52
N THR A 359 4.86 7.93 -12.14
CA THR A 359 3.56 7.45 -11.66
C THR A 359 3.32 6.05 -12.20
N PHE A 360 2.24 5.42 -11.73
CA PHE A 360 1.83 4.09 -12.15
C PHE A 360 1.59 3.96 -13.67
N SER A 361 1.85 2.75 -14.15
CA SER A 361 1.43 2.28 -15.47
C SER A 361 0.25 1.31 -15.31
N ILE A 362 -0.62 1.25 -16.31
CA ILE A 362 -1.67 0.24 -16.39
C ILE A 362 -1.50 -0.58 -17.67
N SER A 363 -1.62 -1.90 -17.56
CA SER A 363 -1.61 -2.79 -18.72
C SER A 363 -2.87 -2.60 -19.57
N ILE A 364 -2.82 -2.99 -20.84
CA ILE A 364 -4.00 -2.92 -21.71
C ILE A 364 -5.13 -3.84 -21.23
N HIS A 365 -4.79 -4.99 -20.66
CA HIS A 365 -5.75 -5.95 -20.12
C HIS A 365 -6.47 -5.40 -18.87
N ASP A 366 -5.71 -4.85 -17.91
CA ASP A 366 -6.29 -4.22 -16.72
C ASP A 366 -7.16 -3.02 -17.12
N PHE A 367 -6.69 -2.20 -18.07
CA PHE A 367 -7.45 -1.06 -18.54
C PHE A 367 -8.75 -1.47 -19.25
N GLN A 368 -8.72 -2.50 -20.09
CA GLN A 368 -9.90 -3.07 -20.74
C GLN A 368 -10.91 -3.61 -19.70
N GLN A 369 -10.43 -4.27 -18.65
CA GLN A 369 -11.27 -4.72 -17.54
C GLN A 369 -11.93 -3.53 -16.83
N LEU A 370 -11.16 -2.49 -16.50
CA LEU A 370 -11.70 -1.28 -15.87
C LEU A 370 -12.78 -0.60 -16.74
N LEU A 371 -12.59 -0.54 -18.06
CA LEU A 371 -13.60 0.00 -18.99
C LEU A 371 -14.88 -0.84 -19.01
N ARG A 372 -14.79 -2.16 -18.87
CA ARG A 372 -15.96 -3.06 -18.77
C ARG A 372 -16.69 -2.90 -17.44
N GLU A 373 -15.95 -2.70 -16.36
CA GLU A 373 -16.47 -2.50 -14.99
C GLU A 373 -16.96 -1.07 -14.71
N GLN A 374 -16.73 -0.14 -15.66
CA GLN A 374 -17.06 1.30 -15.58
C GLN A 374 -18.54 1.60 -15.25
N LYS A 375 -19.43 0.60 -15.35
CA LYS A 375 -20.87 0.72 -15.05
C LYS A 375 -21.24 0.49 -13.58
N GLN A 376 -20.33 0.04 -12.72
CA GLN A 376 -20.69 -0.38 -11.35
C GLN A 376 -19.75 0.10 -10.23
N SER A 377 -18.48 0.45 -10.50
CA SER A 377 -17.53 0.72 -9.38
C SER A 377 -16.43 1.77 -9.62
N PHE A 378 -15.98 2.01 -10.87
CA PHE A 378 -14.88 2.94 -11.14
C PHE A 378 -15.19 3.89 -12.31
N ASN A 379 -15.14 5.21 -12.09
CA ASN A 379 -15.15 6.15 -13.22
C ASN A 379 -13.73 6.30 -13.76
N VAL A 380 -13.52 5.83 -14.98
CA VAL A 380 -12.27 5.98 -15.73
C VAL A 380 -12.40 7.10 -16.73
N LEU A 381 -11.43 8.00 -16.78
CA LEU A 381 -11.28 9.02 -17.79
C LEU A 381 -10.08 8.70 -18.66
N SER A 382 -10.27 8.59 -19.96
CA SER A 382 -9.18 8.31 -20.91
C SER A 382 -8.83 9.56 -21.69
N LEU A 383 -7.56 9.97 -21.67
CA LEU A 383 -7.05 11.14 -22.37
C LEU A 383 -6.10 10.68 -23.47
N ASP A 384 -6.49 10.87 -24.72
CA ASP A 384 -5.66 10.58 -25.88
C ASP A 384 -4.85 11.82 -26.28
N MET A 385 -3.55 11.72 -26.08
CA MET A 385 -2.59 12.82 -26.22
C MET A 385 -1.90 12.84 -27.59
N ARG A 386 -2.29 11.95 -28.51
CA ARG A 386 -1.70 11.81 -29.85
C ARG A 386 -2.11 12.96 -30.77
N SER A 387 -1.58 12.99 -31.98
CA SER A 387 -1.98 14.00 -32.98
C SER A 387 -3.46 13.84 -33.38
N ALA A 388 -4.09 14.93 -33.81
CA ALA A 388 -5.49 14.90 -34.27
C ALA A 388 -5.69 13.88 -35.41
N LYS A 389 -4.70 13.81 -36.31
CA LYS A 389 -4.70 12.86 -37.43
C LYS A 389 -4.70 11.41 -36.93
N ASP A 390 -3.87 11.07 -35.95
CA ASP A 390 -3.78 9.71 -35.41
C ASP A 390 -5.04 9.34 -34.60
N TYR A 391 -5.60 10.31 -33.86
CA TYR A 391 -6.85 10.13 -33.10
C TYR A 391 -8.06 9.89 -34.02
N GLU A 392 -8.20 10.67 -35.10
CA GLU A 392 -9.30 10.53 -36.06
C GLU A 392 -9.25 9.20 -36.85
N GLN A 393 -8.05 8.65 -37.06
CA GLN A 393 -7.85 7.36 -37.70
C GLN A 393 -8.37 6.23 -36.83
N ALA A 394 -7.89 6.15 -35.60
CA ALA A 394 -8.33 5.17 -34.61
C ALA A 394 -8.09 5.69 -33.20
N CYS A 395 -9.06 5.53 -32.31
CA CYS A 395 -8.93 5.89 -30.90
C CYS A 395 -9.62 4.87 -30.00
N ILE A 396 -9.30 4.93 -28.71
CA ILE A 396 -10.00 4.12 -27.71
C ILE A 396 -11.40 4.68 -27.50
N THR A 397 -12.39 3.79 -27.44
CA THR A 397 -13.80 4.15 -27.31
C THR A 397 -14.03 5.03 -26.08
N GLY A 398 -14.53 6.24 -26.32
CA GLY A 398 -14.88 7.18 -25.24
C GLY A 398 -13.69 7.97 -24.69
N SER A 399 -12.49 7.83 -25.26
CA SER A 399 -11.36 8.68 -24.89
C SER A 399 -11.57 10.12 -25.36
N LEU A 400 -11.09 11.08 -24.57
CA LEU A 400 -11.10 12.50 -24.90
C LEU A 400 -9.81 12.86 -25.62
N PHE A 401 -9.93 13.64 -26.68
CA PHE A 401 -8.77 14.15 -27.40
C PHE A 401 -8.17 15.38 -26.68
N ALA A 402 -6.88 15.32 -26.38
CA ALA A 402 -6.12 16.38 -25.74
C ALA A 402 -4.68 16.42 -26.26
N TYR A 403 -4.41 17.15 -27.35
CA TYR A 403 -3.09 17.11 -27.97
C TYR A 403 -2.00 17.81 -27.12
N TYR A 404 -0.89 17.11 -26.87
CA TYR A 404 0.30 17.71 -26.26
C TYR A 404 1.24 18.27 -27.34
N ASP A 405 1.52 19.57 -27.28
CA ASP A 405 2.48 20.26 -28.14
C ASP A 405 3.50 21.02 -27.28
N LYS A 406 4.73 20.51 -27.22
CA LYS A 406 5.93 21.21 -26.68
C LYS A 406 5.64 22.08 -25.44
N LYS A 407 5.16 21.44 -24.36
CA LYS A 407 4.84 22.04 -23.05
C LYS A 407 3.51 22.80 -22.95
N LYS A 408 2.62 22.65 -23.92
CA LYS A 408 1.22 23.10 -23.81
C LYS A 408 0.29 22.01 -24.30
N ILE A 409 -0.84 21.85 -23.62
CA ILE A 409 -1.94 21.06 -24.15
C ILE A 409 -2.76 21.98 -25.04
N ASN A 410 -2.68 21.75 -26.35
CA ASN A 410 -3.45 22.47 -27.35
C ASN A 410 -4.73 21.68 -27.63
N ASN A 411 -5.88 22.36 -27.63
CA ASN A 411 -7.19 21.75 -27.89
C ASN A 411 -7.47 20.52 -26.99
N ILE A 412 -7.79 20.75 -25.72
CA ILE A 412 -8.67 19.80 -25.04
C ILE A 412 -10.03 20.01 -25.69
N GLN A 413 -10.47 19.09 -26.55
CA GLN A 413 -11.86 19.10 -26.96
C GLN A 413 -12.69 18.80 -25.70
N LEU A 414 -13.19 19.88 -25.09
CA LEU A 414 -14.30 20.00 -24.13
C LEU A 414 -14.02 20.23 -22.64
N LEU A 415 -12.78 20.26 -22.16
CA LEU A 415 -12.48 20.61 -20.77
C LEU A 415 -11.30 21.56 -20.68
N ASN A 416 -11.49 22.79 -20.20
CA ASN A 416 -10.35 23.59 -19.76
C ASN A 416 -9.70 22.90 -18.53
N TYR A 417 -8.43 23.20 -18.27
CA TYR A 417 -7.66 22.59 -17.18
C TYR A 417 -8.36 22.64 -15.81
N PHE A 418 -9.12 23.71 -15.56
CA PHE A 418 -9.91 23.87 -14.32
C PHE A 418 -11.11 22.93 -14.26
N GLU A 419 -11.78 22.67 -15.38
CA GLU A 419 -12.89 21.71 -15.45
C GLU A 419 -12.39 20.26 -15.25
N LEU A 420 -11.21 19.88 -15.76
CA LEU A 420 -10.61 18.56 -15.46
C LEU A 420 -10.27 18.41 -13.98
N ARG A 421 -9.67 19.44 -13.36
CA ARG A 421 -9.35 19.42 -11.94
C ARG A 421 -10.61 19.33 -11.07
N GLY A 422 -11.63 20.13 -11.39
CA GLY A 422 -12.93 20.11 -10.71
C GLY A 422 -13.65 18.76 -10.86
N LEU A 423 -13.64 18.16 -12.04
CA LEU A 423 -14.20 16.82 -12.26
C LEU A 423 -13.52 15.75 -11.39
N VAL A 424 -12.21 15.81 -11.17
CA VAL A 424 -11.50 14.80 -10.37
C VAL A 424 -11.75 14.96 -8.87
N GLU A 425 -11.93 16.19 -8.41
CA GLU A 425 -12.18 16.53 -6.99
C GLU A 425 -13.66 16.35 -6.61
N GLU A 426 -14.61 16.64 -7.51
CA GLU A 426 -16.06 16.57 -7.26
C GLU A 426 -16.74 15.29 -7.74
N GLN A 427 -16.19 14.60 -8.74
CA GLN A 427 -16.75 13.38 -9.31
C GLN A 427 -15.82 12.21 -8.98
N SER A 428 -16.38 11.06 -8.66
CA SER A 428 -15.66 9.83 -8.28
C SER A 428 -14.81 9.21 -9.41
N ILE A 429 -14.03 10.00 -10.17
CA ILE A 429 -13.09 9.60 -11.22
C ILE A 429 -11.86 8.99 -10.55
N TYR A 430 -11.79 7.67 -10.52
CA TYR A 430 -10.69 6.97 -9.87
C TYR A 430 -9.42 6.95 -10.69
N TYR A 431 -9.51 6.99 -12.02
CA TYR A 431 -8.34 6.91 -12.91
C TYR A 431 -8.42 7.90 -14.05
N ILE A 432 -7.30 8.58 -14.33
CA ILE A 432 -7.07 9.33 -15.56
C ILE A 432 -5.98 8.60 -16.34
N VAL A 433 -6.39 7.86 -17.37
CA VAL A 433 -5.51 7.05 -18.19
C VAL A 433 -5.04 7.86 -19.39
N VAL A 434 -3.73 8.12 -19.44
CA VAL A 434 -3.08 8.85 -20.53
C VAL A 434 -2.67 7.86 -21.62
N ILE A 435 -3.16 8.11 -22.84
CA ILE A 435 -2.91 7.32 -24.05
C ILE A 435 -1.98 8.13 -24.95
N CYS A 436 -0.81 7.58 -25.24
CA CYS A 436 0.19 8.17 -26.11
C CYS A 436 0.51 7.25 -27.28
N ASP A 437 1.21 7.78 -28.28
CA ASP A 437 1.95 6.99 -29.26
C ASP A 437 3.39 6.86 -28.74
N THR A 438 3.74 5.67 -28.22
CA THR A 438 5.02 5.44 -27.55
C THR A 438 6.23 5.54 -28.49
N ASP A 439 6.00 5.41 -29.79
CA ASP A 439 7.07 5.45 -30.80
C ASP A 439 7.38 6.89 -31.25
N LYS A 440 6.38 7.78 -31.14
CA LYS A 440 6.47 9.17 -31.64
C LYS A 440 6.55 10.22 -30.53
N GLN A 441 6.13 9.91 -29.32
CA GLN A 441 5.97 10.89 -28.23
C GLN A 441 6.81 10.53 -27.01
N ASN A 442 7.37 11.56 -26.36
CA ASN A 442 8.05 11.39 -25.08
C ASN A 442 7.02 11.32 -23.95
N VAL A 443 6.63 10.09 -23.59
CA VAL A 443 5.64 9.83 -22.53
C VAL A 443 6.07 10.48 -21.21
N LYS A 444 7.35 10.40 -20.85
CA LYS A 444 7.89 11.01 -19.63
C LYS A 444 7.60 12.51 -19.61
N GLU A 445 7.96 13.23 -20.67
CA GLU A 445 7.72 14.68 -20.76
C GLU A 445 6.24 15.05 -20.61
N ILE A 446 5.33 14.26 -21.21
CA ILE A 446 3.88 14.47 -21.10
C ILE A 446 3.41 14.28 -19.66
N MET A 447 3.84 13.19 -19.01
CA MET A 447 3.46 12.89 -17.62
C MET A 447 4.02 13.95 -16.66
N ASP A 448 5.30 14.32 -16.82
CA ASP A 448 5.95 15.42 -16.08
C ASP A 448 5.14 16.71 -16.16
N TYR A 449 4.68 17.06 -17.36
CA TYR A 449 3.87 18.25 -17.56
C TYR A 449 2.55 18.16 -16.78
N LEU A 450 1.79 17.07 -16.95
CA LEU A 450 0.48 16.89 -16.31
C LEU A 450 0.59 16.86 -14.77
N LEU A 451 1.66 16.25 -14.23
CA LEU A 451 1.94 16.20 -12.81
C LEU A 451 2.36 17.57 -12.23
N LYS A 452 3.11 18.38 -12.99
CA LYS A 452 3.38 19.78 -12.63
C LYS A 452 2.12 20.64 -12.62
N GLN A 453 1.16 20.30 -13.48
CA GLN A 453 -0.20 20.84 -13.41
C GLN A 453 -1.05 20.21 -12.30
N ARG A 454 -0.45 19.50 -11.32
CA ARG A 454 -1.14 18.96 -10.15
C ARG A 454 -2.38 18.10 -10.46
N ILE A 455 -2.43 17.49 -11.64
CA ILE A 455 -3.53 16.60 -12.02
C ILE A 455 -3.38 15.28 -11.26
N LYS A 456 -4.38 14.94 -10.45
CA LYS A 456 -4.40 13.74 -9.61
C LYS A 456 -4.80 12.50 -10.41
N ARG A 457 -4.53 11.32 -9.84
CA ARG A 457 -5.00 10.01 -10.33
C ARG A 457 -4.52 9.66 -11.74
N LEU A 458 -3.38 10.21 -12.14
CA LEU A 458 -2.78 10.00 -13.44
C LEU A 458 -2.06 8.66 -13.51
N VAL A 459 -2.39 7.89 -14.55
CA VAL A 459 -1.71 6.67 -14.92
C VAL A 459 -1.47 6.67 -16.41
N HIS A 460 -0.40 6.05 -16.88
CA HIS A 460 -0.14 5.92 -18.30
C HIS A 460 -0.52 4.52 -18.79
N LEU A 461 -1.10 4.43 -19.98
CA LEU A 461 -1.34 3.14 -20.63
C LEU A 461 -0.02 2.57 -21.15
N LYS A 462 0.40 1.44 -20.61
CA LYS A 462 1.62 0.73 -21.03
C LYS A 462 1.49 0.35 -22.50
N GLY A 463 2.45 0.77 -23.33
CA GLY A 463 2.41 0.56 -24.79
C GLY A 463 1.41 1.44 -25.56
N GLY A 464 0.72 2.36 -24.89
CA GLY A 464 -0.10 3.37 -25.53
C GLY A 464 -1.18 2.80 -26.46
N ILE A 465 -1.38 3.46 -27.61
CA ILE A 465 -2.35 3.00 -28.61
C ILE A 465 -1.93 1.70 -29.30
N GLN A 466 -0.63 1.43 -29.43
CA GLN A 466 -0.09 0.23 -30.07
C GLN A 466 -0.57 -1.03 -29.33
N ALA A 467 -0.48 -1.03 -28.00
CA ALA A 467 -1.00 -2.11 -27.17
C ALA A 467 -2.50 -2.34 -27.38
N ALA A 468 -3.28 -1.26 -27.47
CA ALA A 468 -4.72 -1.36 -27.69
C ALA A 468 -5.06 -1.90 -29.09
N LEU A 469 -4.34 -1.49 -30.13
CA LEU A 469 -4.54 -1.98 -31.51
C LEU A 469 -4.17 -3.46 -31.67
N LEU A 470 -3.16 -3.93 -30.93
CA LEU A 470 -2.72 -5.32 -31.00
C LEU A 470 -3.58 -6.25 -30.13
N ASP A 471 -3.76 -5.90 -28.85
CA ASP A 471 -4.26 -6.81 -27.83
C ASP A 471 -5.69 -6.50 -27.34
N ALA A 472 -6.29 -5.37 -27.75
CA ALA A 472 -7.63 -4.95 -27.33
C ALA A 472 -8.44 -4.24 -28.43
N GLN A 473 -8.58 -4.89 -29.59
CA GLN A 473 -9.28 -4.34 -30.75
C GLN A 473 -10.78 -4.04 -30.50
N ASP A 474 -11.40 -4.72 -29.53
CA ASP A 474 -12.80 -4.53 -29.16
C ASP A 474 -13.11 -3.16 -28.55
N ILE A 475 -12.12 -2.49 -27.94
CA ILE A 475 -12.27 -1.15 -27.39
C ILE A 475 -11.85 -0.06 -28.39
N ILE A 476 -11.32 -0.42 -29.56
CA ILE A 476 -10.93 0.54 -30.61
C ILE A 476 -12.13 0.97 -31.44
N LYS A 477 -12.20 2.27 -31.74
CA LYS A 477 -13.14 2.86 -32.70
C LYS A 477 -12.39 3.47 -33.87
N VAL A 478 -12.92 3.25 -35.07
CA VAL A 478 -12.39 3.75 -36.33
C VAL A 478 -13.40 4.75 -36.93
N LYS A 479 -12.94 5.96 -37.27
CA LYS A 479 -13.72 7.04 -37.92
C LYS A 479 -14.96 7.54 -37.15
N GLN A 480 -14.78 8.46 -36.19
CA GLN A 480 -15.84 9.39 -35.74
C GLN A 480 -15.25 10.69 -35.16
N LYS A 481 -16.01 11.78 -35.21
CA LYS A 481 -15.74 13.01 -34.44
C LYS A 481 -15.83 12.69 -32.94
N ALA A 482 -14.96 13.27 -32.12
CA ALA A 482 -14.97 13.05 -30.67
C ALA A 482 -16.37 13.34 -30.08
N VAL A 483 -16.96 12.34 -29.42
CA VAL A 483 -18.22 12.47 -28.68
C VAL A 483 -17.90 12.21 -27.22
N LEU A 484 -18.18 13.18 -26.35
CA LEU A 484 -18.06 13.00 -24.90
C LEU A 484 -18.87 11.77 -24.45
N PRO A 485 -18.34 10.94 -23.55
CA PRO A 485 -19.15 9.99 -22.81
C PRO A 485 -20.39 10.69 -22.22
N PRO A 486 -21.60 10.10 -22.34
CA PRO A 486 -22.84 10.75 -21.90
C PRO A 486 -22.81 11.24 -20.45
N TRP A 487 -22.13 10.50 -19.57
CA TRP A 487 -21.97 10.85 -18.17
C TRP A 487 -21.10 12.10 -17.98
N ILE A 488 -19.99 12.24 -18.71
CA ILE A 488 -19.13 13.45 -18.67
C ILE A 488 -19.92 14.66 -19.17
N LYS A 489 -20.69 14.52 -20.26
CA LYS A 489 -21.51 15.61 -20.79
C LYS A 489 -22.52 16.12 -19.75
N SER A 490 -23.22 15.20 -19.09
CA SER A 490 -24.16 15.55 -18.01
C SER A 490 -23.48 16.27 -16.84
N GLN A 491 -22.27 15.85 -16.47
CA GLN A 491 -21.51 16.45 -15.37
C GLN A 491 -20.96 17.84 -15.71
N ILE A 492 -20.46 18.03 -16.93
CA ILE A 492 -20.05 19.35 -17.44
C ILE A 492 -21.25 20.30 -17.44
N ASP A 493 -22.41 19.84 -17.89
CA ASP A 493 -23.63 20.65 -17.89
C ASP A 493 -24.06 21.01 -16.45
N GLU A 494 -23.82 20.16 -15.46
CA GLU A 494 -24.06 20.43 -14.04
C GLU A 494 -23.04 21.42 -13.45
N LEU A 495 -21.75 21.23 -13.72
CA LEU A 495 -20.69 22.16 -13.31
C LEU A 495 -20.92 23.56 -13.91
N LYS A 496 -21.32 23.64 -15.18
CA LYS A 496 -21.69 24.89 -15.83
C LYS A 496 -22.91 25.55 -15.20
N LYS A 497 -23.88 24.77 -14.70
CA LYS A 497 -25.01 25.30 -13.91
C LYS A 497 -24.58 25.81 -12.54
N LYS A 498 -23.62 25.15 -11.89
CA LYS A 498 -23.06 25.57 -10.59
C LYS A 498 -22.17 26.80 -10.72
N ASN A 499 -21.46 26.96 -11.84
CA ASN A 499 -20.64 28.13 -12.18
C ASN A 499 -21.41 29.28 -12.86
N ILE A 500 -22.76 29.34 -12.74
CA ILE A 500 -23.50 30.59 -12.95
C ILE A 500 -23.45 31.40 -11.64
N GLN A 501 -22.25 31.85 -11.28
CA GLN A 501 -21.95 33.04 -10.50
C GLN A 501 -20.47 33.40 -10.61
#